data_AF-A0A8S0R549-F1
#
_entry.id   AF-A0A8S0R549-F1
#
_cell.length_a   1.000
_cell.length_b   1.000
_cell.length_c   1.000
_cell.angle_alpha   90.00
_cell.angle_beta   90.00
_cell.angle_gamma   90.00
#
_symmetry.space_group_name_H-M   'P 1'
#
loop_
_entity.id
_entity.type
_entity.pdbx_description
1 polymer ?
#
loop_
_entity_poly.entity_id
_entity_poly.type
_entity_poly.pdbx_seq_one_letter_code
_entity_poly.pdbx_strand_id
1 'polypeptide(L)'
;MEVQWLLVCHGLVTLLVLVSFLCGNWPIFQGTFIQRIHFFLTFGAYDYFRRFIHFVCGSRGSNALNSVEYYFCDRPNPILQIMYLGIIGATYYLIATSSFSYIPGYYLSGQH
;
A
#
# COMPACT_ATOMS: atom_id res chain seq x y z
N MET A 1 11.26 -11.74 -25.47
CA MET A 1 12.17 -10.61 -25.19
C MET A 1 11.47 -9.46 -24.48
N GLU A 2 10.33 -8.94 -24.95
CA GLU A 2 9.62 -7.82 -24.30
C GLU A 2 9.14 -8.12 -22.87
N VAL A 3 8.59 -9.32 -22.64
CA VAL A 3 8.10 -9.75 -21.32
C VAL A 3 9.22 -9.82 -20.27
N GLN A 4 10.45 -10.14 -20.68
CA GLN A 4 11.59 -10.20 -19.76
C GLN A 4 12.01 -8.81 -19.29
N TRP A 5 12.01 -7.82 -20.20
CA TRP A 5 12.30 -6.43 -19.83
C TRP A 5 11.22 -5.85 -18.91
N LEU A 6 9.94 -6.16 -19.16
CA LEU A 6 8.85 -5.79 -18.26
C LEU A 6 9.03 -6.39 -16.86
N LEU A 7 9.42 -7.66 -16.76
CA LEU A 7 9.70 -8.31 -15.47
C LEU A 7 10.87 -7.63 -14.74
N VAL A 8 11.95 -7.31 -15.46
CA VAL A 8 13.12 -6.63 -14.88
C VAL A 8 12.73 -5.23 -14.39
N CYS A 9 12.01 -4.45 -15.22
CA CYS A 9 11.50 -3.14 -14.82
C CYS A 9 10.59 -3.23 -13.59
N HIS A 10 9.65 -4.18 -13.59
CA HIS A 10 8.77 -4.40 -12.45
C HIS A 10 9.58 -4.78 -11.19
N GLY A 11 10.54 -5.70 -11.30
CA GLY A 11 11.42 -6.09 -10.20
C GLY A 11 12.22 -4.92 -9.62
N LEU A 12 12.77 -4.05 -10.47
CA LEU A 12 13.48 -2.84 -10.04
C LEU A 12 12.57 -1.84 -9.33
N VAL A 13 11.35 -1.63 -9.85
CA VAL A 13 10.35 -0.75 -9.20
C VAL A 13 9.95 -1.32 -7.85
N THR A 14 9.65 -2.62 -7.78
CA THR A 14 9.28 -3.30 -6.52
C THR A 14 10.42 -3.22 -5.50
N LEU A 15 11.67 -3.45 -5.92
CA LEU A 15 12.85 -3.29 -5.06
C LEU A 15 12.96 -1.86 -4.53
N LEU A 16 12.82 -0.86 -5.41
CA LEU A 16 12.89 0.55 -5.02
C LEU A 16 11.80 0.91 -4.02
N VAL A 17 10.57 0.43 -4.21
CA VAL A 17 9.46 0.64 -3.28
C VAL A 17 9.77 -0.01 -1.93
N LEU A 18 10.21 -1.27 -1.91
CA LEU A 18 10.54 -1.98 -0.67
C LEU A 18 11.68 -1.32 0.10
N VAL A 19 12.78 -0.97 -0.59
CA VAL A 19 13.94 -0.29 0.01
C VAL A 19 13.54 1.06 0.57
N SER A 20 12.75 1.84 -0.18
CA SER A 20 12.26 3.14 0.29
C SER A 20 11.33 2.98 1.50
N PHE A 21 10.45 1.98 1.50
CA PHE A 21 9.53 1.75 2.61
C PHE A 21 10.26 1.33 3.89
N LEU A 22 11.17 0.36 3.80
CA LEU A 22 11.83 -0.24 4.96
C LEU A 22 13.04 0.57 5.47
N CYS A 23 13.85 1.12 4.56
CA CYS A 23 15.12 1.75 4.90
C CYS A 23 15.12 3.27 4.76
N GLY A 24 14.05 3.87 4.24
CA GLY A 24 14.06 5.30 3.88
C GLY A 24 14.23 6.28 5.05
N ASN A 25 14.00 5.86 6.29
CA ASN A 25 14.26 6.67 7.49
C ASN A 25 15.71 6.53 8.03
N TRP A 26 16.56 5.70 7.41
CA TRP A 26 17.93 5.51 7.86
C TRP A 26 18.78 6.77 7.63
N PRO A 27 19.75 7.07 8.51
CA PRO A 27 20.61 8.24 8.40
C PRO A 27 21.41 8.30 7.08
N ILE A 28 21.73 7.14 6.50
CA ILE A 28 22.48 7.00 5.23
C ILE A 28 21.70 7.60 4.05
N PHE A 29 20.37 7.57 4.09
CA PHE A 29 19.51 8.03 2.99
C PHE A 29 19.00 9.46 3.18
N GLN A 30 19.47 10.20 4.18
CA GLN A 30 19.01 11.57 4.41
C GLN A 30 19.36 12.50 3.25
N GLY A 31 18.40 13.32 2.83
CA GLY A 31 18.49 14.22 1.68
C GLY A 31 18.38 13.52 0.32
N THR A 32 18.32 12.18 0.27
CA THR A 32 18.27 11.43 -0.99
C THR A 32 16.83 11.26 -1.51
N PHE A 33 16.72 10.80 -2.76
CA PHE A 33 15.42 10.47 -3.35
C PHE A 33 14.69 9.35 -2.59
N ILE A 34 15.42 8.40 -1.98
CA ILE A 34 14.86 7.27 -1.23
C ILE A 34 14.08 7.78 -0.01
N GLN A 35 14.63 8.75 0.72
CA GLN A 35 13.93 9.39 1.85
C GLN A 35 12.68 10.16 1.38
N ARG A 36 12.73 10.83 0.22
CA ARG A 36 11.55 11.52 -0.34
C ARG A 36 10.43 10.54 -0.70
N ILE A 37 10.77 9.41 -1.31
CA ILE A 37 9.81 8.35 -1.63
C ILE A 37 9.26 7.74 -0.35
N HIS A 38 10.09 7.51 0.65
CA HIS A 38 9.65 7.05 1.97
C HIS A 38 8.64 8.01 2.61
N PHE A 39 8.93 9.31 2.64
CA PHE A 39 8.01 10.33 3.15
C PHE A 39 6.71 10.34 2.34
N PHE A 40 6.79 10.24 1.01
CA PHE A 40 5.62 10.18 0.14
C PHE A 40 4.73 8.96 0.43
N LEU A 41 5.34 7.77 0.57
CA LEU A 41 4.63 6.53 0.84
C LEU A 41 4.01 6.48 2.24
N THR A 42 4.69 7.04 3.24
CA THR A 42 4.26 6.95 4.65
C THR A 42 3.25 8.02 5.03
N PHE A 43 3.48 9.29 4.67
CA PHE A 43 2.63 10.41 5.09
C PHE A 43 2.18 11.29 3.92
N GLY A 44 3.04 11.45 2.91
CA GLY A 44 2.84 12.43 1.84
C GLY A 44 1.59 12.16 1.01
N ALA A 45 1.32 10.91 0.61
CA ALA A 45 0.15 10.58 -0.19
C ALA A 45 -1.16 10.99 0.51
N TYR A 46 -1.28 10.71 1.81
CA TYR A 46 -2.44 11.12 2.60
C TYR A 46 -2.51 12.65 2.76
N ASP A 47 -1.39 13.32 3.04
CA ASP A 47 -1.36 14.78 3.17
C ASP A 47 -1.74 15.47 1.84
N TYR A 48 -1.23 15.01 0.71
CA TYR A 48 -1.63 15.52 -0.61
C TYR A 48 -3.11 15.28 -0.90
N PHE A 49 -3.65 14.11 -0.55
CA PHE A 49 -5.07 13.82 -0.69
C PHE A 49 -5.94 14.74 0.17
N ARG A 50 -5.54 14.97 1.43
CA ARG A 50 -6.24 15.87 2.33
C ARG A 50 -6.20 17.32 1.84
N ARG A 51 -5.06 17.79 1.33
CA ARG A 51 -4.93 19.10 0.68
C ARG A 51 -5.79 19.21 -0.58
N PHE A 52 -5.87 18.16 -1.38
CA PHE A 52 -6.73 18.11 -2.56
C PHE A 52 -8.21 18.26 -2.16
N ILE A 53 -8.67 17.53 -1.14
CA ILE A 53 -10.04 17.65 -0.65
C ILE A 53 -10.29 19.03 -0.04
N HIS A 54 -9.31 19.59 0.67
CA HIS A 54 -9.42 20.97 1.16
C HIS A 54 -9.56 21.97 0.00
N PHE A 55 -8.85 21.76 -1.10
CA PHE A 55 -8.93 22.61 -2.27
C PHE A 55 -10.29 22.52 -2.97
N VAL A 56 -10.84 21.31 -3.14
CA VAL A 56 -12.11 21.10 -3.86
C VAL A 56 -13.33 21.40 -2.98
N CYS A 57 -13.34 20.93 -1.73
CA CYS A 57 -14.49 20.95 -0.85
C CYS A 57 -14.38 21.95 0.32
N GLY A 58 -13.27 22.69 0.38
CA GLY A 58 -12.99 23.65 1.45
C GLY A 58 -12.82 23.00 2.83
N SER A 59 -12.93 23.83 3.86
CA SER A 59 -12.80 23.41 5.26
C SER A 59 -13.84 22.37 5.69
N ARG A 60 -15.05 22.39 5.10
CA ARG A 60 -16.10 21.40 5.40
C ARG A 60 -15.69 19.99 4.97
N GLY A 61 -15.12 19.85 3.77
CA GLY A 61 -14.64 18.56 3.27
C GLY A 61 -13.52 17.99 4.12
N SER A 62 -12.53 18.81 4.47
CA SER A 62 -11.43 18.38 5.36
C SER A 62 -11.90 18.02 6.76
N ASN A 63 -12.87 18.75 7.33
CA ASN A 63 -13.44 18.42 8.64
C ASN A 63 -14.21 17.10 8.61
N ALA A 64 -14.96 16.82 7.54
CA ALA A 64 -15.62 15.52 7.36
C ALA A 64 -14.60 14.39 7.26
N LEU A 65 -13.53 14.58 6.48
CA LEU A 65 -12.42 13.63 6.37
C LEU A 65 -11.78 13.33 7.73
N ASN A 66 -11.44 14.37 8.49
CA ASN A 66 -10.89 14.25 9.84
C ASN A 66 -11.85 13.51 10.80
N SER A 67 -13.17 13.69 10.65
CA SER A 67 -14.17 13.01 11.48
C SER A 67 -14.21 11.50 11.18
N VAL A 68 -14.07 11.14 9.89
CA VAL A 68 -13.96 9.74 9.46
C VAL A 68 -12.66 9.13 10.00
N GLU A 69 -11.52 9.81 9.81
CA GLU A 69 -10.22 9.39 10.35
C GLU A 69 -10.30 9.14 11.86
N TYR A 70 -10.86 10.10 12.61
CA TYR A 70 -11.02 9.97 14.05
C TYR A 70 -11.87 8.75 14.45
N TYR A 71 -12.97 8.49 13.75
CA TYR A 71 -13.89 7.39 14.08
C TYR A 71 -13.31 6.00 13.75
N PHE A 72 -12.60 5.89 12.63
CA PHE A 72 -12.05 4.62 12.14
C PHE A 72 -10.68 4.29 12.74
N CYS A 73 -9.82 5.28 12.95
CA CYS A 73 -8.41 5.08 13.29
C CYS A 73 -8.04 5.51 14.72
N ASP A 74 -8.54 6.65 15.21
CA ASP A 74 -8.06 7.21 16.49
C ASP A 74 -8.86 6.74 17.71
N ARG A 75 -10.14 6.41 17.52
CA ARG A 75 -11.00 5.92 18.61
C ARG A 75 -10.74 4.42 18.83
N PRO A 76 -10.65 3.93 20.09
CA PRO A 76 -10.62 2.50 20.38
C PRO A 76 -11.97 1.86 20.01
N ASN A 77 -12.12 1.48 18.75
CA ASN A 77 -13.25 0.76 18.17
C ASN A 77 -12.73 -0.48 17.44
N PRO A 78 -13.49 -1.59 17.39
CA PRO A 78 -13.08 -2.80 16.67
C PRO A 78 -13.05 -2.63 15.13
N ILE A 79 -13.41 -1.45 14.61
CA ILE A 79 -13.48 -1.16 13.18
C ILE A 79 -12.12 -1.35 12.51
N LEU A 80 -11.04 -0.87 13.13
CA LEU A 80 -9.70 -1.05 12.61
C LEU A 80 -9.34 -2.55 12.49
N GLN A 81 -9.75 -3.35 13.48
CA GLN A 81 -9.54 -4.79 13.48
C GLN A 81 -10.35 -5.50 12.38
N ILE A 82 -11.59 -5.08 12.13
CA ILE A 82 -12.41 -5.58 11.02
C ILE A 82 -11.77 -5.22 9.67
N MET A 83 -11.25 -4.00 9.52
CA MET A 83 -10.53 -3.59 8.32
C MET A 83 -9.29 -4.46 8.08
N TYR A 84 -8.48 -4.69 9.12
CA TYR A 84 -7.32 -5.59 9.02
C TYR A 84 -7.73 -7.01 8.61
N LEU A 85 -8.77 -7.57 9.22
CA LEU A 85 -9.27 -8.88 8.86
C LEU A 85 -9.76 -8.93 7.40
N GLY A 86 -10.45 -7.88 6.96
CA GLY A 86 -10.90 -7.73 5.58
C GLY A 86 -9.74 -7.68 4.58
N ILE A 87 -8.69 -6.90 4.88
CA ILE A 87 -7.49 -6.80 4.03
C ILE A 87 -6.79 -8.15 3.94
N ILE A 88 -6.58 -8.84 5.06
CA ILE A 88 -5.93 -10.16 5.10
C ILE A 88 -6.79 -11.18 4.32
N GLY A 89 -8.09 -11.22 4.58
CA GLY A 89 -9.01 -12.16 3.93
C GLY A 89 -9.11 -11.94 2.41
N ALA A 90 -9.26 -10.69 1.98
CA ALA A 90 -9.30 -10.34 0.56
C ALA A 90 -7.98 -10.66 -0.15
N THR A 91 -6.85 -10.36 0.49
CA THR A 91 -5.52 -10.67 -0.06
C THR A 91 -5.33 -12.18 -0.20
N TYR A 92 -5.69 -12.95 0.83
CA TYR A 92 -5.66 -14.41 0.78
C TYR A 92 -6.54 -14.95 -0.35
N TYR A 93 -7.77 -14.46 -0.48
CA TYR A 93 -8.69 -14.87 -1.55
C TYR A 93 -8.12 -14.60 -2.94
N LEU A 94 -7.54 -13.42 -3.16
CA LEU A 94 -6.90 -13.06 -4.42
C LEU A 94 -5.70 -13.96 -4.72
N ILE A 95 -4.84 -14.24 -3.73
CA ILE A 95 -3.70 -15.15 -3.90
C ILE A 95 -4.17 -16.57 -4.21
N ALA A 96 -5.17 -17.06 -3.48
CA ALA A 96 -5.70 -18.41 -3.67
C ALA A 96 -6.30 -18.59 -5.08
N THR A 97 -7.01 -17.59 -5.58
CA THR A 97 -7.65 -17.65 -6.90
C THR A 97 -6.68 -17.42 -8.06
N SER A 98 -5.69 -16.54 -7.89
CA SER A 98 -4.77 -16.17 -8.97
C SER A 98 -3.50 -17.03 -9.00
N SER A 99 -2.93 -17.39 -7.85
CA SER A 99 -1.59 -17.97 -7.76
C SER A 99 -1.58 -19.47 -7.51
N PHE A 100 -2.56 -20.02 -6.75
CA PHE A 100 -2.49 -21.43 -6.34
C PHE A 100 -2.52 -22.39 -7.53
N SER A 101 -3.24 -22.05 -8.61
CA SER A 101 -3.28 -22.88 -9.82
C SER A 101 -1.90 -23.08 -10.47
N TYR A 102 -0.97 -22.16 -10.25
CA TYR A 102 0.40 -22.19 -10.77
C TYR A 102 1.41 -22.80 -9.79
N ILE A 103 1.00 -23.12 -8.56
CA ILE A 103 1.86 -23.80 -7.60
C ILE A 103 1.91 -25.29 -7.98
N PRO A 104 3.08 -25.82 -8.38
CA PRO A 104 3.18 -27.22 -8.76
C PRO A 104 2.92 -28.13 -7.55
N GLY A 105 1.94 -29.03 -7.66
CA GLY A 105 1.64 -30.00 -6.61
C GLY A 105 0.29 -30.69 -6.77
N TYR A 106 0.24 -31.99 -6.49
CA TYR A 106 -0.93 -32.86 -6.71
C TYR A 106 -2.23 -32.38 -6.03
N TYR A 107 -2.13 -31.61 -4.94
CA TYR A 107 -3.27 -31.13 -4.16
C TYR A 107 -3.72 -29.70 -4.50
N LEU A 108 -2.90 -28.93 -5.25
CA LEU A 108 -3.08 -27.48 -5.41
C LEU A 108 -3.03 -27.00 -6.87
N SER A 109 -2.34 -27.71 -7.76
CA SER A 109 -2.20 -27.29 -9.16
C SER A 109 -3.49 -27.50 -9.94
N GLY A 110 -4.05 -26.43 -10.50
CA GLY A 110 -5.21 -26.50 -11.41
C GLY A 110 -4.81 -26.80 -12.86
N GLN A 111 -3.51 -26.75 -13.18
CA GLN A 111 -2.96 -27.19 -14.45
C GLN A 111 -2.11 -28.44 -14.20
N HIS A 112 -2.49 -29.54 -14.84
CA HIS A 112 -1.80 -30.83 -14.83
C HIS A 112 -1.23 -31.11 -16.22
#